data_AF-A0A8H7V079-F1
#
_entry.id   AF-A0A8H7V079-F1
#
_cell.length_a   1.000
_cell.length_b   1.000
_cell.length_c   1.000
_cell.angle_alpha   90.00
_cell.angle_beta   90.00
_cell.angle_gamma   90.00
#
_symmetry.space_group_name_H-M   'P 1'
#
loop_
_entity.id
_entity.type
_entity.pdbx_description
1 polymer ?
#
loop_
_entity_poly.entity_id
_entity_poly.type
_entity_poly.pdbx_seq_one_letter_code
_entity_poly.pdbx_strand_id
1 'polypeptide(L)'
;MALGGGVLLFNSLYTLLPASQQKLNSNFFTYLCFFAGVVFTFILTLAIQSCTPRALHTCDPIGTVAQHSKPHTHSIKYGTLPNNHQQVTDRNDYFLIGIQTAIAICIHKFPEGLIMFVSNQSSSELGLSVAAAIIIHNFIEGFLIALPLYYATDSRLSAFGYASFLGGMSQPLGAILGLCVIRNVEAAEEQLLFGMIFGVVSGMMCLIAIQVLYLRNEQ
;
A
#
# COMPACT_ATOMS: atom_id res chain seq x y z
N MET A 1 -5.28 4.31 10.66
CA MET A 1 -6.01 3.36 9.79
C MET A 1 -7.42 3.81 9.43
N ALA A 2 -8.36 3.97 10.37
CA ALA A 2 -9.75 4.33 10.04
C ALA A 2 -9.89 5.64 9.23
N LEU A 3 -9.12 6.68 9.57
CA LEU A 3 -9.10 7.93 8.81
C LEU A 3 -8.58 7.74 7.37
N GLY A 4 -7.52 6.94 7.18
CA GLY A 4 -6.99 6.59 5.86
C GLY A 4 -8.00 5.81 5.02
N GLY A 5 -8.66 4.81 5.60
CA GLY A 5 -9.72 4.05 4.94
C GLY A 5 -10.95 4.89 4.58
N GLY A 6 -11.38 5.78 5.48
CA GLY A 6 -12.50 6.68 5.22
C GLY A 6 -12.24 7.66 4.06
N VAL A 7 -11.04 8.23 3.99
CA VAL A 7 -10.64 9.13 2.88
C VAL A 7 -10.58 8.38 1.56
N LEU A 8 -10.05 7.16 1.53
CA LEU A 8 -10.04 6.31 0.34
C LEU A 8 -11.45 5.94 -0.12
N LEU A 9 -12.34 5.58 0.81
CA LEU A 9 -13.74 5.26 0.50
C LEU A 9 -14.48 6.46 -0.08
N PHE A 10 -14.27 7.64 0.51
CA PHE A 10 -14.84 8.90 0.01
C PHE A 10 -14.31 9.21 -1.39
N ASN A 11 -12.99 9.19 -1.60
CA ASN A 11 -12.39 9.46 -2.90
C ASN A 11 -12.88 8.47 -3.96
N SER A 12 -12.98 7.19 -3.60
CA SER A 12 -13.51 6.14 -4.46
C SER A 12 -14.95 6.42 -4.90
N LEU A 13 -15.88 6.58 -3.95
CA LEU A 13 -17.32 6.59 -4.22
C LEU A 13 -17.85 7.96 -4.63
N TYR A 14 -17.28 9.05 -4.09
CA TYR A 14 -17.77 10.41 -4.30
C TYR A 14 -16.98 11.16 -5.38
N THR A 15 -15.70 10.87 -5.57
CA THR A 15 -14.86 11.58 -6.53
C THR A 15 -14.67 10.77 -7.81
N LEU A 16 -14.15 9.54 -7.72
CA LEU A 16 -13.73 8.75 -8.88
C LEU A 16 -14.88 8.04 -9.60
N LEU A 17 -15.80 7.43 -8.86
CA LEU A 17 -16.92 6.70 -9.47
C LEU A 17 -17.84 7.62 -10.29
N PRO A 18 -18.24 8.81 -9.81
CA PRO A 18 -19.04 9.74 -10.60
C PRO A 18 -18.25 10.33 -11.78
N ALA A 19 -16.95 10.59 -11.62
CA ALA A 19 -16.09 11.02 -12.72
C ALA A 19 -16.01 9.95 -13.82
N SER A 20 -15.91 8.67 -13.45
CA SER A 20 -15.97 7.55 -14.40
C SER A 20 -17.29 7.52 -15.17
N GLN A 21 -18.42 7.68 -14.47
CA GLN A 21 -19.76 7.67 -15.06
C GLN A 21 -19.94 8.82 -16.07
N GLN A 22 -19.48 10.02 -15.74
CA GLN A 22 -19.53 11.17 -16.64
C GLN A 22 -18.72 10.96 -17.92
N LYS A 23 -17.57 10.30 -17.81
CA LYS A 23 -16.63 10.07 -18.91
C LYS A 23 -17.04 8.91 -19.83
N LEU A 24 -17.56 7.82 -19.25
CA LEU A 24 -18.01 6.65 -20.02
C LEU A 24 -19.42 6.80 -20.58
N ASN A 25 -20.24 7.70 -20.02
CA ASN A 25 -21.65 7.90 -20.38
C ASN A 25 -22.46 6.57 -20.40
N SER A 26 -22.05 5.60 -19.57
CA SER A 26 -22.69 4.29 -19.48
C SER A 26 -22.51 3.70 -18.09
N ASN A 27 -23.64 3.52 -17.40
CA ASN A 27 -23.65 2.92 -16.06
C ASN A 27 -23.11 1.49 -16.08
N PHE A 28 -23.43 0.72 -17.13
CA PHE A 28 -22.96 -0.66 -17.25
C PHE A 28 -21.43 -0.74 -17.32
N PHE A 29 -20.81 0.04 -18.23
CA PHE A 29 -19.35 0.08 -18.34
C PHE A 29 -18.67 0.64 -17.09
N THR A 30 -19.29 1.61 -16.43
CA THR A 30 -18.79 2.18 -15.17
C THR A 30 -18.71 1.11 -14.08
N TYR A 31 -19.80 0.37 -13.85
CA TYR A 31 -19.81 -0.71 -12.86
C TYR A 31 -18.92 -1.88 -13.27
N LEU A 32 -18.82 -2.19 -14.56
CA LEU A 32 -17.89 -3.21 -15.06
C LEU A 32 -16.44 -2.85 -14.71
N CYS A 33 -16.01 -1.61 -14.95
CA CYS A 33 -14.67 -1.13 -14.59
C CYS A 33 -14.47 -1.15 -13.07
N PHE A 34 -15.47 -0.70 -12.30
CA PHE A 34 -15.43 -0.73 -10.84
C PHE A 34 -15.23 -2.14 -10.29
N PHE A 35 -16.06 -3.11 -10.70
CA PHE A 35 -15.91 -4.48 -10.24
C PHE A 35 -14.64 -5.15 -10.77
N ALA A 36 -14.17 -4.80 -11.97
CA ALA A 36 -12.86 -5.24 -12.44
C ALA A 36 -11.74 -4.77 -11.52
N GLY A 37 -11.80 -3.52 -11.03
CA GLY A 37 -10.88 -3.01 -10.02
C GLY A 37 -10.95 -3.74 -8.69
N VAL A 38 -12.16 -4.07 -8.21
CA VAL A 38 -12.36 -4.87 -6.99
C VAL A 38 -11.73 -6.25 -7.14
N VAL A 39 -12.00 -6.95 -8.24
CA VAL A 39 -11.45 -8.28 -8.53
C VAL A 39 -9.93 -8.21 -8.65
N PHE A 40 -9.39 -7.20 -9.35
CA PHE A 40 -7.96 -6.98 -9.47
C PHE A 40 -7.30 -6.82 -8.09
N THR A 41 -7.83 -5.93 -7.23
CA THR A 41 -7.30 -5.74 -5.88
C THR A 41 -7.41 -7.00 -5.04
N PHE A 42 -8.49 -7.78 -5.17
CA PHE A 42 -8.63 -9.05 -4.47
C PHE A 42 -7.54 -10.05 -4.90
N ILE A 43 -7.34 -10.24 -6.20
CA ILE A 43 -6.28 -11.10 -6.74
C ILE A 43 -4.90 -10.62 -6.30
N LEU A 44 -4.65 -9.31 -6.36
CA LEU A 44 -3.40 -8.72 -5.91
C LEU A 44 -3.15 -8.98 -4.42
N THR A 45 -4.19 -8.85 -3.59
CA THR A 45 -4.12 -9.16 -2.15
C THR A 45 -3.77 -10.63 -1.93
N LEU A 46 -4.39 -11.55 -2.68
CA LEU A 46 -4.09 -12.98 -2.62
C LEU A 46 -2.67 -13.29 -3.09
N ALA A 47 -2.20 -12.63 -4.16
CA ALA A 47 -0.85 -12.80 -4.66
C ALA A 47 0.18 -12.32 -3.64
N ILE A 48 -0.04 -11.17 -3.00
CA ILE A 48 0.81 -10.67 -1.91
C ILE A 48 0.86 -11.68 -0.77
N GLN A 49 -0.30 -12.17 -0.31
CA GLN A 49 -0.39 -13.16 0.78
C GLN A 49 0.26 -14.50 0.41
N SER A 50 0.12 -14.95 -0.83
CA SER A 50 0.77 -16.17 -1.34
C SER A 50 2.29 -16.01 -1.43
N CYS A 51 2.76 -14.81 -1.73
CA CYS A 51 4.17 -14.43 -1.74
C CYS A 51 4.74 -14.13 -0.35
N THR A 52 3.90 -14.00 0.69
CA THR A 52 4.32 -13.94 2.11
C THR A 52 4.05 -15.28 2.80
N PRO A 53 4.75 -16.37 2.45
CA PRO A 53 4.63 -17.62 3.18
C PRO A 53 5.25 -17.44 4.58
N ARG A 54 4.41 -17.55 5.63
CA ARG A 54 4.77 -17.97 7.01
C ARG A 54 6.15 -17.57 7.56
N ALA A 55 6.59 -16.31 7.43
CA ALA A 55 7.68 -15.77 8.26
C ALA A 55 7.18 -15.24 9.62
N LEU A 56 5.91 -15.47 9.95
CA LEU A 56 5.21 -15.00 11.15
C LEU A 56 4.89 -16.12 12.16
N HIS A 57 5.61 -17.25 12.13
CA HIS A 57 5.56 -18.24 13.23
C HIS A 57 6.72 -18.12 14.23
N THR A 58 7.54 -17.08 14.12
CA THR A 58 8.56 -16.73 15.14
C THR A 58 8.47 -15.28 15.61
N CYS A 59 7.48 -14.52 15.16
CA CYS A 59 7.17 -13.22 15.70
C CYS A 59 5.70 -13.23 16.09
N ASP A 60 5.40 -13.42 17.37
CA ASP A 60 4.08 -13.15 17.90
C ASP A 60 3.65 -11.73 17.50
N PRO A 61 2.47 -11.53 16.90
CA PRO A 61 1.88 -10.22 16.74
C PRO A 61 1.37 -9.80 18.13
N ILE A 62 2.08 -8.90 18.80
CA ILE A 62 1.59 -8.16 19.97
C ILE A 62 1.20 -9.09 21.14
N GLY A 63 2.17 -9.51 21.95
CA GLY A 63 1.84 -10.31 23.13
C GLY A 63 3.02 -10.79 23.95
N THR A 64 3.61 -9.87 24.72
CA THR A 64 4.43 -10.19 25.91
C THR A 64 5.85 -10.74 25.62
N VAL A 65 6.76 -10.47 26.56
CA VAL A 65 8.15 -10.98 26.66
C VAL A 65 9.17 -10.19 25.82
N ALA A 66 10.21 -9.56 26.34
CA ALA A 66 10.70 -9.42 27.71
C ALA A 66 11.50 -8.12 27.81
N GLN A 67 11.51 -7.60 29.03
CA GLN A 67 12.49 -6.65 29.54
C GLN A 67 13.90 -7.01 29.06
N HIS A 68 14.55 -6.11 28.32
CA HIS A 68 16.01 -6.09 28.28
C HIS A 68 16.48 -5.00 29.25
N SER A 69 16.45 -5.34 30.54
CA SER A 69 17.05 -4.53 31.59
C SER A 69 18.38 -5.15 32.05
N LYS A 70 19.47 -4.56 31.53
CA LYS A 70 20.79 -4.34 32.17
C LYS A 70 21.78 -5.55 32.27
N PRO A 71 23.00 -5.35 32.82
CA PRO A 71 24.28 -5.26 32.11
C PRO A 71 25.19 -6.46 32.40
N HIS A 72 26.30 -6.57 31.66
CA HIS A 72 27.33 -7.62 31.84
C HIS A 72 27.83 -7.75 33.29
N THR A 73 27.94 -8.97 33.86
CA THR A 73 29.00 -9.42 34.82
C THR A 73 28.94 -10.96 35.07
N HIS A 74 30.09 -11.64 34.90
CA HIS A 74 30.63 -12.91 35.45
C HIS A 74 29.83 -14.24 35.75
N SER A 75 30.36 -15.33 35.17
CA SER A 75 30.85 -16.60 35.80
C SER A 75 30.08 -17.94 35.78
N ILE A 76 30.85 -19.01 35.48
CA ILE A 76 30.81 -20.44 35.94
C ILE A 76 29.84 -21.46 35.26
N LYS A 77 30.44 -22.27 34.37
CA LYS A 77 30.61 -23.76 34.33
C LYS A 77 29.43 -24.79 34.40
N TYR A 78 29.50 -25.69 33.40
CA TYR A 78 29.06 -27.10 33.25
C TYR A 78 27.59 -27.47 32.95
N GLY A 79 27.41 -28.24 31.86
CA GLY A 79 26.24 -29.09 31.61
C GLY A 79 26.00 -29.39 30.13
N THR A 80 26.43 -30.56 29.65
CA THR A 80 26.20 -31.05 28.28
C THR A 80 24.72 -31.38 28.05
N LEU A 81 24.10 -30.76 27.04
CA LEU A 81 22.84 -31.19 26.40
C LEU A 81 23.00 -30.96 24.88
N PRO A 82 22.61 -31.90 24.00
CA PRO A 82 22.76 -31.72 22.56
C PRO A 82 21.59 -30.87 22.05
N ASN A 83 21.72 -29.54 22.13
CA ASN A 83 20.71 -28.66 21.55
C ASN A 83 21.00 -28.43 20.06
N ASN A 84 20.34 -29.27 19.27
CA ASN A 84 20.10 -29.07 17.86
C ASN A 84 19.18 -27.84 17.68
N HIS A 85 19.76 -26.64 17.78
CA HIS A 85 19.12 -25.41 17.32
C HIS A 85 19.89 -24.91 16.11
N GLN A 86 19.45 -25.36 14.94
CA GLN A 86 19.69 -24.67 13.68
C GLN A 86 19.05 -23.28 13.76
N GLN A 87 19.77 -22.32 14.34
CA GLN A 87 19.57 -20.90 14.10
C GLN A 87 20.59 -20.47 13.04
N VAL A 88 20.28 -20.78 11.79
CA VAL A 88 20.86 -20.11 10.63
C VAL A 88 19.67 -19.70 9.76
N THR A 89 18.95 -18.64 10.17
CA THR A 89 18.11 -17.89 9.23
C THR A 89 19.07 -17.06 8.39
N ASP A 90 19.18 -17.43 7.11
CA ASP A 90 20.16 -16.87 6.20
C ASP A 90 19.87 -15.38 5.96
N ARG A 91 20.92 -14.55 5.87
CA ARG A 91 20.78 -13.11 5.53
C ARG A 91 19.98 -12.86 4.25
N ASN A 92 19.93 -13.86 3.37
CA ASN A 92 19.13 -13.87 2.15
C ASN A 92 17.62 -13.91 2.41
N ASP A 93 17.14 -14.54 3.50
CA ASP A 93 15.70 -14.66 3.78
C ASP A 93 15.10 -13.30 4.18
N TYR A 94 15.80 -12.54 5.03
CA TYR A 94 15.40 -11.17 5.37
C TYR A 94 15.46 -10.21 4.18
N PHE A 95 16.44 -10.39 3.29
CA PHE A 95 16.55 -9.61 2.06
C PHE A 95 15.38 -9.90 1.10
N LEU A 96 14.99 -11.17 0.95
CA LEU A 96 13.83 -11.59 0.16
C LEU A 96 12.52 -11.04 0.73
N ILE A 97 12.31 -11.12 2.05
CA ILE A 97 11.12 -10.55 2.72
C ILE A 97 11.06 -9.02 2.52
N GLY A 98 12.21 -8.34 2.63
CA GLY A 98 12.33 -6.90 2.40
C GLY A 98 11.98 -6.50 0.96
N ILE A 99 12.50 -7.23 -0.04
CA ILE A 99 12.16 -7.02 -1.46
C ILE A 99 10.68 -7.29 -1.71
N GLN A 100 10.12 -8.38 -1.18
CA GLN A 100 8.70 -8.71 -1.33
C GLN A 100 7.80 -7.62 -0.75
N THR A 101 8.14 -7.12 0.44
CA THR A 101 7.41 -6.03 1.10
C THR A 101 7.51 -4.74 0.27
N ALA A 102 8.69 -4.40 -0.24
CA ALA A 102 8.86 -3.23 -1.10
C ALA A 102 8.07 -3.33 -2.40
N ILE A 103 8.02 -4.52 -3.04
CA ILE A 103 7.22 -4.76 -4.24
C ILE A 103 5.73 -4.63 -3.94
N ALA A 104 5.26 -5.26 -2.86
CA ALA A 104 3.87 -5.14 -2.42
C ALA A 104 3.50 -3.67 -2.11
N ILE A 105 4.43 -2.91 -1.53
CA ILE A 105 4.24 -1.48 -1.29
C ILE A 105 4.14 -0.71 -2.62
N CYS A 106 5.05 -0.98 -3.54
CA CYS A 106 5.05 -0.34 -4.85
C CYS A 106 3.76 -0.60 -5.62
N ILE A 107 3.25 -1.83 -5.65
CA ILE A 107 2.07 -2.16 -6.46
C ILE A 107 0.81 -1.45 -5.95
N HIS A 108 0.64 -1.24 -4.64
CA HIS A 108 -0.54 -0.50 -4.14
C HIS A 108 -0.43 1.02 -4.32
N LYS A 109 0.78 1.57 -4.23
CA LYS A 109 1.06 3.00 -4.46
C LYS A 109 0.97 3.40 -5.93
N PHE A 110 1.17 2.43 -6.82
CA PHE A 110 1.22 2.66 -8.24
C PHE A 110 -0.11 3.24 -8.80
N PRO A 111 -1.29 2.65 -8.52
CA PRO A 111 -2.60 3.22 -8.86
C PRO A 111 -2.83 4.64 -8.35
N GLU A 112 -2.28 5.00 -7.19
CA GLU A 112 -2.41 6.34 -6.61
C GLU A 112 -1.63 7.39 -7.41
N GLY A 113 -0.43 7.03 -7.85
CA GLY A 113 0.38 7.87 -8.74
C GLY A 113 -0.30 8.07 -10.09
N LEU A 114 -0.84 6.98 -10.67
CA LEU A 114 -1.57 7.02 -11.93
C LEU A 114 -2.80 7.92 -11.83
N ILE A 115 -3.63 7.75 -10.80
CA ILE A 115 -4.89 8.48 -10.68
C ILE A 115 -4.66 9.98 -10.41
N MET A 116 -3.62 10.34 -9.66
CA MET A 116 -3.26 11.74 -9.41
C MET A 116 -2.88 12.48 -10.71
N PHE A 117 -2.20 11.79 -11.62
CA PHE A 117 -1.85 12.35 -12.92
C PHE A 117 -3.07 12.45 -13.84
N VAL A 118 -3.83 11.36 -13.98
CA VAL A 118 -4.99 11.29 -14.89
C VAL A 118 -6.11 12.22 -14.43
N SER A 119 -6.35 12.36 -13.11
CA SER A 119 -7.35 13.29 -12.58
C SER A 119 -7.01 14.73 -12.89
N ASN A 120 -5.76 15.13 -12.71
CA ASN A 120 -5.27 16.46 -13.03
C ASN A 120 -5.32 16.76 -14.54
N GLN A 121 -5.03 15.76 -15.38
CA GLN A 121 -5.16 15.89 -16.83
C GLN A 121 -6.63 16.02 -17.27
N SER A 122 -7.55 15.33 -16.59
CA SER A 122 -8.98 15.41 -16.87
C SER A 122 -9.61 16.76 -16.49
N SER A 123 -9.33 17.27 -15.29
CA SER A 123 -9.68 18.64 -14.88
C SER A 123 -8.94 19.05 -13.61
N SER A 124 -8.61 20.35 -13.49
CA SER A 124 -7.90 20.88 -12.32
C SER A 124 -8.67 20.67 -11.00
N GLU A 125 -10.00 20.81 -11.03
CA GLU A 125 -10.86 20.58 -9.85
C GLU A 125 -10.82 19.12 -9.38
N LEU A 126 -10.92 18.16 -10.31
CA LEU A 126 -10.83 16.74 -9.99
C LEU A 126 -9.41 16.39 -9.51
N GLY A 127 -8.39 16.93 -10.17
CA GLY A 127 -6.99 16.82 -9.77
C GLY A 127 -6.75 17.28 -8.34
N LEU A 128 -7.26 18.45 -7.98
CA LEU A 128 -7.11 19.00 -6.63
C LEU A 128 -7.83 18.16 -5.58
N SER A 129 -9.06 17.73 -5.87
CA SER A 129 -9.85 16.86 -4.98
C SER A 129 -9.13 15.53 -4.71
N VAL A 130 -8.67 14.85 -5.77
CA VAL A 130 -7.94 13.59 -5.67
C VAL A 130 -6.60 13.80 -4.95
N ALA A 131 -5.84 14.84 -5.30
CA ALA A 131 -4.56 15.13 -4.65
C ALA A 131 -4.71 15.35 -3.15
N ALA A 132 -5.73 16.09 -2.71
CA ALA A 132 -6.00 16.30 -1.28
C ALA A 132 -6.29 14.96 -0.56
N ALA A 133 -7.10 14.09 -1.16
CA ALA A 133 -7.40 12.78 -0.59
C ALA A 133 -6.14 11.89 -0.48
N ILE A 134 -5.34 11.83 -1.55
CA ILE A 134 -4.11 11.04 -1.59
C ILE A 134 -3.06 11.58 -0.61
N ILE A 135 -2.92 12.90 -0.46
CA ILE A 135 -2.00 13.49 0.53
C ILE A 135 -2.36 13.04 1.95
N ILE A 136 -3.64 13.11 2.32
CA ILE A 136 -4.10 12.69 3.65
C ILE A 136 -3.85 11.20 3.85
N HIS A 137 -4.18 10.38 2.86
CA HIS A 137 -3.96 8.94 2.92
C HIS A 137 -2.47 8.59 3.07
N ASN A 138 -1.61 9.17 2.23
CA ASN A 138 -0.16 9.02 2.27
C ASN A 138 0.45 9.42 3.61
N PHE A 139 -0.05 10.49 4.23
CA PHE A 139 0.45 10.93 5.52
C PHE A 139 0.19 9.87 6.60
N ILE A 140 -1.01 9.28 6.61
CA ILE A 140 -1.37 8.22 7.55
C ILE A 140 -0.54 6.95 7.30
N GLU A 141 -0.37 6.54 6.05
CA GLU A 141 0.44 5.36 5.73
C GLU A 141 1.92 5.56 6.04
N GLY A 142 2.47 6.73 5.73
CA GLY A 142 3.86 7.07 6.05
C GLY A 142 4.14 6.97 7.55
N PHE A 143 3.21 7.43 8.39
CA PHE A 143 3.32 7.29 9.84
C PHE A 143 3.33 5.83 10.29
N LEU A 144 2.52 4.98 9.66
CA LEU A 144 2.43 3.55 9.97
C LEU A 144 3.70 2.79 9.58
N ILE A 145 4.35 3.17 8.48
CA ILE A 145 5.64 2.58 8.06
C ILE A 145 6.80 3.10 8.93
N ALA A 146 6.77 4.37 9.34
CA ALA A 146 7.83 4.99 10.12
C ALA A 146 7.95 4.41 11.54
N LEU A 147 6.84 4.02 12.18
CA LEU A 147 6.84 3.51 13.55
C LEU A 147 7.68 2.21 13.74
N PRO A 148 7.48 1.12 12.98
CA PRO A 148 8.32 -0.08 13.09
C PRO A 148 9.77 0.20 12.67
N LEU A 149 10.00 1.06 11.66
CA LEU A 149 11.34 1.47 11.26
C LEU A 149 12.06 2.26 12.36
N TYR A 150 11.34 3.06 13.14
CA TYR A 150 11.91 3.76 14.30
C TYR A 150 12.38 2.77 15.36
N TYR A 151 11.57 1.75 15.68
CA TYR A 151 11.98 0.70 16.61
C TYR A 151 13.15 -0.15 16.10
N ALA A 152 13.28 -0.31 14.77
CA ALA A 152 14.39 -1.06 14.17
C ALA A 152 15.70 -0.25 14.04
N THR A 153 15.61 1.07 13.84
CA THR A 153 16.79 1.92 13.56
C THR A 153 17.23 2.77 14.75
N ASP A 154 16.41 2.86 15.80
CA ASP A 154 16.59 3.72 16.99
C ASP A 154 16.84 5.21 16.67
N SER A 155 16.47 5.63 15.45
CA SER A 155 16.72 6.97 14.93
C SER A 155 15.48 7.47 14.20
N ARG A 156 14.90 8.57 14.71
CA ARG A 156 13.71 9.20 14.14
C ARG A 156 13.93 9.66 12.71
N LEU A 157 15.11 10.22 12.43
CA LEU A 157 15.43 10.77 11.12
C LEU A 157 15.68 9.67 10.08
N SER A 158 16.36 8.59 10.49
CA SER A 158 16.59 7.43 9.63
C SER A 158 15.27 6.73 9.30
N ALA A 159 14.43 6.50 10.30
CA ALA A 159 13.11 5.90 10.11
C ALA A 159 12.22 6.72 9.17
N PHE A 160 12.19 8.04 9.36
CA PHE A 160 11.46 8.94 8.46
C PHE A 160 12.00 8.91 7.03
N GLY A 161 13.33 8.92 6.86
CA GLY A 161 13.97 8.88 5.55
C GLY A 161 13.66 7.59 4.79
N TYR A 162 13.80 6.44 5.45
CA TYR A 162 13.46 5.15 4.86
C TYR A 162 11.96 5.03 4.54
N ALA A 163 11.07 5.44 5.45
CA ALA A 163 9.62 5.41 5.21
C ALA A 163 9.23 6.32 4.04
N SER A 164 9.83 7.51 3.95
CA SER A 164 9.59 8.45 2.85
C SER A 164 10.08 7.91 1.51
N PHE A 165 11.25 7.27 1.48
CA PHE A 165 11.81 6.68 0.26
C PHE A 165 10.98 5.48 -0.21
N LEU A 166 10.71 4.53 0.68
CA LEU A 166 9.96 3.30 0.37
C LEU A 166 8.49 3.60 0.03
N GLY A 167 7.86 4.55 0.73
CA GLY A 167 6.48 4.93 0.48
C GLY A 167 6.30 5.90 -0.70
N GLY A 168 7.29 6.73 -1.00
CA GLY A 168 7.16 7.85 -1.95
C GLY A 168 7.59 7.54 -3.39
N MET A 169 8.50 6.59 -3.61
CA MET A 169 9.09 6.36 -4.95
C MET A 169 8.12 5.77 -5.99
N SER A 170 7.07 5.06 -5.54
CA SER A 170 6.14 4.39 -6.46
C SER A 170 5.13 5.35 -7.13
N GLN A 171 4.73 6.44 -6.47
CA GLN A 171 3.76 7.38 -7.04
C GLN A 171 4.29 8.12 -8.28
N PRO A 172 5.55 8.62 -8.31
CA PRO A 172 6.16 9.13 -9.54
C PRO A 172 6.15 8.12 -10.68
N LEU A 173 6.38 6.82 -10.41
CA LEU A 173 6.35 5.78 -11.43
C LEU A 173 4.94 5.60 -12.02
N GLY A 174 3.91 5.62 -11.17
CA GLY A 174 2.50 5.62 -11.60
C GLY A 174 2.16 6.80 -12.50
N ALA A 175 2.58 8.00 -12.11
CA ALA A 175 2.37 9.22 -12.90
C ALA A 175 3.09 9.18 -14.25
N ILE A 176 4.33 8.68 -14.28
CA ILE A 176 5.11 8.52 -15.52
C ILE A 176 4.42 7.52 -16.45
N LEU A 177 3.90 6.39 -15.94
CA LEU A 177 3.15 5.47 -16.79
C LEU A 177 1.89 6.15 -17.36
N GLY A 178 1.16 6.89 -16.53
CA GLY A 178 0.01 7.68 -17.00
C GLY A 178 0.39 8.61 -18.15
N LEU A 179 1.51 9.31 -18.03
CA LEU A 179 2.02 10.17 -19.09
C LEU A 179 2.36 9.39 -20.37
N CYS A 180 3.00 8.23 -20.25
CA CYS A 180 3.33 7.37 -21.38
C CYS A 180 2.08 6.81 -22.09
N VAL A 181 1.05 6.43 -21.32
CA VAL A 181 -0.21 5.92 -21.87
C VAL A 181 -0.96 7.04 -22.60
N ILE A 182 -1.13 8.21 -21.98
CA ILE A 182 -1.88 9.33 -22.58
C ILE A 182 -1.21 9.86 -23.85
N ARG A 183 0.12 9.92 -23.90
CA ARG A 183 0.86 10.48 -25.06
C ARG A 183 0.54 9.81 -26.41
N ASN A 184 0.14 8.55 -26.39
CA ASN A 184 -0.13 7.76 -27.60
C ASN A 184 -1.63 7.62 -27.90
N VAL A 185 -2.49 8.29 -27.13
CA VAL A 185 -3.95 8.18 -27.24
C VAL A 185 -4.49 9.38 -28.00
N GLU A 186 -5.40 9.13 -28.94
CA GLU A 186 -6.07 10.19 -29.68
C GLU A 186 -7.02 10.97 -28.77
N ALA A 187 -7.17 12.28 -29.03
CA ALA A 187 -8.02 13.15 -28.21
C ALA A 187 -9.50 12.68 -28.14
N ALA A 188 -9.96 11.91 -29.13
CA ALA A 188 -11.30 11.34 -29.15
C ALA A 188 -11.48 10.17 -28.15
N GLU A 189 -10.42 9.43 -27.86
CA GLU A 189 -10.45 8.25 -26.98
C GLU A 189 -10.02 8.55 -25.54
N GLU A 190 -9.42 9.72 -25.32
CA GLU A 190 -8.93 10.18 -24.01
C GLU A 190 -10.02 10.15 -22.93
N GLN A 191 -11.24 10.59 -23.25
CA GLN A 191 -12.37 10.57 -22.32
C GLN A 191 -12.72 9.14 -21.89
N LEU A 192 -12.71 8.20 -22.84
CA LEU A 192 -13.01 6.79 -22.57
C LEU A 192 -11.92 6.16 -21.71
N LEU A 193 -10.65 6.45 -21.99
CA LEU A 193 -9.52 6.01 -21.18
C LEU A 193 -9.63 6.52 -19.74
N PHE A 194 -9.90 7.82 -19.53
CA PHE A 194 -10.05 8.40 -18.21
C PHE A 194 -11.21 7.76 -17.46
N GLY A 195 -12.33 7.56 -18.14
CA GLY A 195 -13.48 6.87 -17.60
C GLY A 195 -13.16 5.47 -17.10
N MET A 196 -12.44 4.66 -17.90
CA MET A 196 -12.01 3.32 -17.50
C MET A 196 -11.04 3.35 -16.32
N ILE A 197 -10.02 4.21 -16.35
CA ILE A 197 -9.03 4.34 -15.26
C ILE A 197 -9.72 4.75 -13.96
N PHE A 198 -10.60 5.74 -14.00
CA PHE A 198 -11.35 6.21 -12.82
C PHE A 198 -12.23 5.10 -12.24
N GLY A 199 -12.91 4.34 -13.09
CA GLY A 199 -13.75 3.22 -12.67
C GLY A 199 -12.92 2.12 -11.99
N VAL A 200 -11.84 1.67 -12.63
CA VAL A 200 -10.95 0.64 -12.09
C VAL A 200 -10.33 1.09 -10.78
N VAL A 201 -9.72 2.27 -10.71
CA VAL A 201 -9.07 2.76 -9.49
C VAL A 201 -10.08 3.01 -8.37
N SER A 202 -11.29 3.49 -8.68
CA SER A 202 -12.39 3.57 -7.70
C SER A 202 -12.67 2.20 -7.07
N GLY A 203 -12.88 1.16 -7.88
CA GLY A 203 -13.09 -0.20 -7.39
C GLY A 203 -11.95 -0.71 -6.52
N MET A 204 -10.71 -0.45 -6.94
CA MET A 204 -9.52 -0.82 -6.18
C MET A 204 -9.48 -0.15 -4.81
N MET A 205 -9.68 1.16 -4.75
CA MET A 205 -9.66 1.95 -3.51
C MET A 205 -10.82 1.58 -2.58
N CYS A 206 -12.00 1.28 -3.12
CA CYS A 206 -13.15 0.82 -2.34
C CYS A 206 -12.82 -0.46 -1.58
N LEU A 207 -12.27 -1.47 -2.26
CA LEU A 207 -11.94 -2.73 -1.61
C LEU A 207 -10.86 -2.56 -0.53
N ILE A 208 -9.80 -1.78 -0.81
CA ILE A 208 -8.76 -1.47 0.18
C ILE A 208 -9.36 -0.78 1.40
N ALA A 209 -10.23 0.22 1.19
CA ALA A 209 -10.90 0.92 2.27
C ALA A 209 -11.75 -0.02 3.13
N ILE A 210 -12.53 -0.90 2.50
CA ILE A 210 -13.35 -1.89 3.21
C ILE A 210 -12.45 -2.84 4.00
N GLN A 211 -11.37 -3.36 3.43
CA GLN A 211 -10.43 -4.24 4.14
C GLN A 211 -9.84 -3.54 5.37
N VAL A 212 -9.38 -2.29 5.23
CA VAL A 212 -8.80 -1.51 6.33
C VAL A 212 -9.82 -1.20 7.43
N LEU A 213 -11.08 -0.96 7.07
CA LEU A 213 -12.14 -0.65 8.03
C LEU A 213 -12.71 -1.90 8.71
N TYR A 214 -12.87 -3.00 7.98
CA TYR A 214 -13.48 -4.23 8.46
C TYR A 214 -12.53 -5.03 9.36
N LEU A 215 -11.25 -5.18 8.99
CA LEU A 215 -10.25 -5.91 9.78
C LEU A 215 -9.98 -5.30 11.17
N ARG A 216 -10.45 -4.07 11.42
CA ARG A 216 -10.38 -3.42 12.73
C ARG A 216 -11.43 -3.94 13.72
N ASN A 217 -12.59 -4.41 13.27
CA ASN A 217 -13.67 -4.80 14.19
C ASN A 217 -13.41 -6.14 14.89
N GLU A 218 -12.38 -6.88 14.49
CA GLU A 218 -11.99 -8.19 15.05
C GLU A 218 -10.79 -8.07 16.03
N GLN A 219 -10.38 -6.84 16.41
CA GLN A 219 -9.34 -6.56 17.43
C GLN A 219 -9.87 -5.62 18.51
#